data_AF-A0A6G2HH89-F1
#
_entry.id   AF-A0A6G2HH89-F1
#
_cell.length_a   1.000
_cell.length_b   1.000
_cell.length_c   1.000
_cell.angle_alpha   90.00
_cell.angle_beta   90.00
_cell.angle_gamma   90.00
#
_symmetry.space_group_name_H-M   'P 1'
#
loop_
_entity.id
_entity.type
_entity.pdbx_description
1 polymer ?
#
loop_
_entity_poly.entity_id
_entity_poly.type
_entity_poly.pdbx_seq_one_letter_code
_entity_poly.pdbx_strand_id
1 'polypeptide(L)'
;MTDDTEGESIGVSAPNRAVVGATRGEREVEIGPPSDQPDYAEVTVTRGDDGIVLSVDVTAGDLGTGHADVTLSGAEAAALADALSDRSD
;
A
#
# COMPACT_ATOMS: atom_id res chain seq x y z
N MET A 1 -1.68 0.82 24.48
CA MET A 1 -0.84 -0.32 24.10
C MET A 1 -0.51 -0.06 22.65
N THR A 2 0.58 0.64 22.39
CA THR A 2 1.04 0.93 21.03
C THR A 2 1.77 -0.32 20.58
N ASP A 3 1.19 -1.03 19.63
CA ASP A 3 1.91 -2.03 18.86
C ASP A 3 2.90 -1.23 18.00
N ASP A 4 4.15 -1.12 18.45
CA ASP A 4 5.26 -0.62 17.63
C ASP A 4 5.57 -1.72 16.60
N THR A 5 4.64 -1.95 15.68
CA THR A 5 5.01 -2.62 14.44
C THR A 5 5.81 -1.61 13.64
N GLU A 6 7.14 -1.72 13.67
CA GLU A 6 8.04 -0.84 12.90
C GLU A 6 7.70 -0.94 11.42
N GLY A 7 6.94 0.04 10.92
CA GLY A 7 6.58 0.18 9.52
C GLY A 7 7.41 1.29 8.86
N GLU A 8 7.82 1.08 7.61
CA GLU A 8 8.43 2.12 6.79
C GLU A 8 7.40 2.61 5.77
N SER A 9 7.17 3.92 5.75
CA SER A 9 6.24 4.55 4.82
C SER A 9 7.01 5.27 3.70
N ILE A 10 6.54 5.08 2.48
CA ILE A 10 7.13 5.65 1.27
C ILE A 10 6.07 6.49 0.57
N GLY A 11 6.34 7.79 0.44
CA GLY A 11 5.51 8.69 -0.35
C GLY A 11 5.65 8.44 -1.85
N VAL A 12 4.53 8.42 -2.57
CA VAL A 12 4.52 8.18 -4.01
C VAL A 12 4.68 9.50 -4.78
N SER A 13 5.58 9.54 -5.75
CA SER A 13 5.88 10.76 -6.51
C SER A 13 4.79 11.21 -7.51
N ALA A 14 3.86 10.33 -7.86
CA ALA A 14 2.76 10.58 -8.80
C ALA A 14 1.42 10.09 -8.22
N PRO A 15 0.93 10.71 -7.13
CA PRO A 15 -0.25 10.21 -6.40
C PRO A 15 -1.51 10.17 -7.26
N ASN A 16 -1.66 11.09 -8.22
CA ASN A 16 -2.76 11.15 -9.18
C ASN A 16 -2.83 9.96 -10.16
N ARG A 17 -1.86 9.05 -10.14
CA ARG A 17 -1.83 7.81 -10.93
C ARG A 17 -2.00 6.55 -10.08
N ALA A 18 -2.15 6.69 -8.76
CA ALA A 18 -2.36 5.55 -7.89
C ALA A 18 -3.74 4.95 -8.19
N VAL A 19 -3.77 3.62 -8.35
CA VAL A 19 -4.99 2.86 -8.62
C VAL A 19 -5.07 1.77 -7.56
N VAL A 20 -6.14 1.79 -6.78
CA VAL A 20 -6.48 0.71 -5.86
C VAL A 20 -7.43 -0.23 -6.60
N GLY A 21 -7.01 -1.47 -6.82
CA GLY A 21 -7.79 -2.47 -7.55
C GLY A 21 -7.57 -3.85 -6.97
N ALA A 22 -8.65 -4.62 -6.86
CA ALA A 22 -8.61 -5.80 -6.02
C ALA A 22 -7.95 -7.03 -6.65
N THR A 23 -6.99 -7.64 -5.97
CA THR A 23 -6.30 -8.87 -6.34
C THR A 23 -6.48 -9.99 -5.31
N ARG A 24 -6.24 -11.25 -5.73
CA ARG A 24 -6.51 -12.43 -4.91
C ARG A 24 -5.52 -12.51 -3.74
N GLY A 25 -5.96 -12.13 -2.54
CA GLY A 25 -5.14 -12.12 -1.32
C GLY A 25 -5.38 -10.89 -0.43
N GLU A 26 -6.06 -9.87 -0.95
CA GLU A 26 -6.47 -8.70 -0.17
C GLU A 26 -7.46 -9.06 0.93
N ARG A 27 -7.19 -8.54 2.13
CA ARG A 27 -8.02 -8.78 3.31
C ARG A 27 -9.09 -7.71 3.46
N GLU A 28 -8.80 -6.47 3.05
CA GLU A 28 -9.71 -5.34 3.18
C GLU A 28 -9.38 -4.29 2.10
N VAL A 29 -10.40 -3.91 1.32
CA VAL A 29 -10.34 -2.80 0.37
C VAL A 29 -11.50 -1.87 0.68
N GLU A 30 -11.18 -0.64 1.07
CA GLU A 30 -12.17 0.39 1.35
C GLU A 30 -12.03 1.53 0.34
N ILE A 31 -13.15 1.92 -0.27
CA ILE A 31 -13.25 3.13 -1.08
C ILE A 31 -14.12 4.11 -0.30
N GLY A 32 -13.50 5.19 0.18
CA GLY A 32 -14.14 6.22 0.97
C GLY A 32 -14.65 7.39 0.10
N PRO A 33 -15.52 8.23 0.67
CA PRO A 33 -16.00 9.43 0.00
C PRO A 33 -14.84 10.41 -0.30
N PRO A 34 -15.02 11.33 -1.26
CA PRO A 34 -14.12 12.46 -1.48
C PRO A 34 -13.71 13.20 -0.22
N SER A 35 -12.51 13.78 -0.20
CA SER A 35 -12.05 14.65 0.89
C SER A 35 -11.38 15.92 0.34
N ASP A 36 -11.47 17.04 1.04
CA ASP A 36 -10.81 18.29 0.63
C ASP A 36 -9.28 18.28 0.80
N GLN A 37 -8.69 17.11 1.08
CA GLN A 37 -7.24 16.95 1.17
C GLN A 37 -6.61 16.95 -0.23
N PRO A 38 -5.36 17.40 -0.39
CA PRO A 38 -4.67 17.30 -1.68
C PRO A 38 -4.48 15.84 -2.12
N ASP A 39 -4.19 15.65 -3.40
CA ASP A 39 -3.80 14.33 -3.93
C ASP A 39 -2.64 13.75 -3.10
N TYR A 40 -2.87 12.57 -2.54
CA TYR A 40 -1.94 11.90 -1.65
C TYR A 40 -1.87 10.42 -2.01
N ALA A 41 -0.67 9.85 -1.94
CA ALA A 41 -0.51 8.41 -1.96
C ALA A 41 0.71 8.01 -1.15
N GLU A 42 0.52 7.00 -0.31
CA GLU A 42 1.54 6.44 0.57
C GLU A 42 1.46 4.92 0.54
N VAL A 43 2.63 4.29 0.59
CA VAL A 43 2.75 2.86 0.79
C VAL A 43 3.46 2.63 2.11
N THR A 44 2.79 1.94 3.02
CA THR A 44 3.38 1.53 4.29
C THR A 44 3.70 0.05 4.25
N VAL A 45 4.93 -0.31 4.59
CA VAL A 45 5.37 -1.71 4.66
C VAL A 45 5.61 -2.07 6.12
N THR A 46 4.89 -3.07 6.58
CA THR A 46 4.92 -3.51 7.98
C THR A 46 5.24 -4.99 8.06
N ARG A 47 6.09 -5.38 8.99
CA ARG A 47 6.38 -6.79 9.26
C ARG A 47 5.45 -7.32 10.35
N GLY A 48 4.60 -8.29 10.02
CA GLY A 48 3.74 -8.98 10.98
C GLY A 48 4.22 -10.40 11.29
N ASP A 49 3.51 -11.07 12.20
CA ASP A 49 3.82 -12.45 12.59
C ASP A 49 3.65 -13.46 11.43
N ASP A 50 2.66 -13.22 10.56
CA ASP A 50 2.29 -14.11 9.46
C ASP A 50 2.96 -13.75 8.12
N GLY A 51 3.72 -12.66 8.04
CA GLY A 51 4.28 -12.17 6.77
C GLY A 51 4.55 -10.67 6.72
N ILE A 52 4.59 -10.11 5.52
CA ILE A 52 4.73 -8.67 5.28
C ILE A 52 3.38 -8.12 4.86
N VAL A 53 2.92 -7.04 5.48
CA VAL A 53 1.73 -6.31 5.07
C VAL A 53 2.16 -5.06 4.30
N LEU A 54 1.64 -4.91 3.09
CA LEU A 54 1.70 -3.67 2.33
C LEU A 54 0.35 -3.01 2.44
N SER A 55 0.35 -1.79 2.99
CA SER A 55 -0.81 -0.93 3.06
C SER A 55 -0.65 0.19 2.05
N VAL A 56 -1.68 0.43 1.24
CA VAL A 56 -1.69 1.48 0.23
C VAL A 56 -2.83 2.43 0.52
N ASP A 57 -2.49 3.66 0.84
CA ASP A 57 -3.44 4.75 1.06
C ASP A 57 -3.37 5.73 -0.11
N VAL A 58 -4.52 6.07 -0.67
CA VAL A 58 -4.65 7.01 -1.77
C VAL A 58 -5.78 7.98 -1.48
N THR A 59 -5.53 9.27 -1.69
CA THR A 59 -6.55 10.31 -1.77
C THR A 59 -6.42 11.00 -3.11
N ALA A 60 -7.51 11.07 -3.86
CA ALA A 60 -7.61 11.80 -5.12
C ALA A 60 -8.51 13.01 -4.90
N GLY A 61 -8.09 13.93 -4.02
CA GLY A 61 -8.84 15.11 -3.61
C GLY A 61 -10.36 14.92 -3.52
N ASP A 62 -11.08 15.72 -4.29
CA ASP A 62 -12.53 15.76 -4.37
C ASP A 62 -13.17 14.58 -5.14
N LEU A 63 -12.38 13.57 -5.53
CA LEU A 63 -12.87 12.38 -6.25
C LEU A 63 -13.06 11.17 -5.34
N GLY A 64 -12.26 11.01 -4.28
CA GLY A 64 -12.39 9.86 -3.38
C GLY A 64 -11.11 9.50 -2.63
N THR A 65 -11.26 8.61 -1.64
CA THR A 65 -10.15 7.94 -0.98
C THR A 65 -10.19 6.44 -1.27
N GLY A 66 -9.02 5.80 -1.30
CA GLY A 66 -8.89 4.36 -1.45
C GLY A 66 -7.84 3.82 -0.51
N HIS A 67 -8.15 2.71 0.14
CA HIS A 67 -7.26 1.99 1.03
C HIS A 67 -7.26 0.51 0.67
N ALA A 68 -6.09 -0.12 0.67
CA ALA A 68 -5.95 -1.55 0.47
C ALA A 68 -4.80 -2.13 1.28
N ASP A 69 -5.07 -3.26 1.93
CA ASP A 69 -4.09 -4.06 2.64
C ASP A 69 -3.83 -5.40 1.95
N VAL A 70 -2.57 -5.64 1.61
CA VAL A 70 -2.08 -6.89 1.02
C VAL A 70 -1.10 -7.57 1.97
N THR A 71 -1.43 -8.77 2.42
CA THR A 71 -0.49 -9.62 3.17
C THR A 71 0.25 -10.54 2.22
N LEU A 72 1.58 -10.45 2.23
CA LEU A 72 2.48 -11.32 1.49
C LEU A 72 3.12 -12.33 2.43
N SER A 73 3.17 -13.59 2.00
CA SER A 73 4.09 -14.57 2.58
C SER A 73 5.55 -14.19 2.30
N GLY A 74 6.48 -14.79 3.04
CA GLY A 74 7.91 -14.55 2.82
C GLY A 74 8.39 -14.88 1.40
N ALA A 75 7.78 -15.87 0.73
CA ALA A 75 8.11 -16.23 -0.65
C ALA A 75 7.59 -15.20 -1.67
N GLU A 76 6.38 -14.67 -1.45
CA GLU A 76 5.79 -13.64 -2.32
C GLU A 76 6.52 -12.30 -2.16
N ALA A 77 6.94 -11.95 -0.94
CA ALA A 77 7.77 -10.79 -0.68
C ALA A 77 9.13 -10.88 -1.38
N ALA A 78 9.78 -12.05 -1.37
CA ALA A 78 11.03 -12.27 -2.08
C ALA A 78 10.86 -12.10 -3.60
N ALA A 79 9.79 -12.69 -4.17
CA ALA A 79 9.49 -12.53 -5.59
C ALA A 79 9.22 -11.07 -5.98
N LEU A 80 8.56 -10.30 -5.12
CA LEU A 80 8.35 -8.85 -5.33
C LEU A 80 9.68 -8.08 -5.32
N ALA A 81 10.56 -8.37 -4.35
CA ALA A 81 11.88 -7.74 -4.26
C ALA A 81 12.75 -8.02 -5.49
N ASP A 82 12.73 -9.26 -5.99
CA ASP A 82 13.43 -9.65 -7.22
C ASP A 82 12.91 -8.85 -8.43
N ALA A 83 11.59 -8.76 -8.59
CA ALA A 83 10.97 -8.03 -9.70
C ALA A 83 11.26 -6.51 -9.70
N LEU A 84 11.44 -5.92 -8.51
CA LEU A 84 11.84 -4.52 -8.36
C LEU A 84 13.32 -4.31 -8.66
N SER A 85 14.17 -5.26 -8.27
CA SER A 85 15.61 -5.22 -8.50
C SER A 85 15.96 -5.37 -9.99
N ASP A 86 15.23 -6.23 -10.72
CA ASP A 86 15.42 -6.52 -12.15
C ASP A 86 15.08 -5.33 -13.08
N ARG A 87 14.39 -4.30 -12.57
CA ARG A 87 14.05 -3.09 -13.33
C ARG A 87 14.99 -1.90 -13.10
N SER A 88 16.09 -2.09 -12.39
CA SER A 88 17.02 -1.02 -12.03
C SER A 88 18.21 -0.86 -13.00
N ASP A 89 18.19 -1.50 -14.17
CA ASP A 89 19.16 -1.34 -15.29
C ASP A 89 18.64 -0.40 -16.40
#